data_AF-A0ABD7GN15-F1
#
_entry.id   AF-A0ABD7GN15-F1
#
_cell.length_a   1.000
_cell.length_b   1.000
_cell.length_c   1.000
_cell.angle_alpha   90.00
_cell.angle_beta   90.00
_cell.angle_gamma   90.00
#
_symmetry.space_group_name_H-M   'P 1'
#
loop_
_entity.id
_entity.type
_entity.pdbx_description
1 polymer ?
#
loop_
_entity_poly.entity_id
_entity_poly.type
_entity_poly.pdbx_seq_one_letter_code
_entity_poly.pdbx_strand_id
1 'polypeptide(L)' 'GYIGYDAASLICKGQEFAKKVIPSCIRENALERIIWHKQQGDQVVVVSASLSVYLESWCKSLDLDVI' A
#
# COMPACT_ATOMS: atom_id res chain seq x y z
N GLY A 1 6.02 16.98 4.11
CA GLY A 1 4.74 17.13 3.38
C GLY A 1 5.02 17.32 1.92
N TYR A 2 4.05 17.02 1.05
CA TYR A 2 4.19 17.18 -0.40
C TYR A 2 4.00 18.64 -0.82
N ILE A 3 4.75 19.11 -1.81
CA ILE A 3 4.64 20.48 -2.35
C ILE A 3 3.98 20.46 -3.73
N GLY A 4 3.24 21.52 -4.06
CA GLY A 4 2.62 21.70 -5.39
C GLY A 4 1.21 21.11 -5.55
N TYR A 5 0.65 20.50 -4.50
CA TYR A 5 -0.73 20.00 -4.48
C TYR A 5 -1.44 20.39 -3.18
N ASP A 6 -2.75 20.59 -3.26
CA ASP A 6 -3.59 20.57 -2.06
C ASP A 6 -3.53 19.17 -1.41
N ALA A 7 -3.42 19.14 -0.09
CA ALA A 7 -3.22 17.91 0.68
C ALA A 7 -4.41 16.96 0.54
N ALA A 8 -5.64 17.47 0.64
CA ALA A 8 -6.84 16.65 0.55
C ALA A 8 -7.01 16.06 -0.86
N SER A 9 -6.77 16.87 -1.88
CA SER A 9 -6.77 16.41 -3.28
C SER A 9 -5.73 15.31 -3.53
N LEU A 10 -4.52 15.47 -3.00
CA LEU A 10 -3.45 14.49 -3.18
C LEU A 10 -3.76 13.16 -2.47
N ILE A 11 -4.32 13.20 -1.26
CA ILE A 11 -4.77 12.01 -0.53
C ILE A 11 -5.85 11.25 -1.33
N CYS A 12 -6.85 11.97 -1.85
CA CYS A 12 -7.90 11.37 -2.67
C CYS A 12 -7.32 10.70 -3.92
N LYS A 13 -6.40 11.36 -4.64
CA LYS A 13 -5.71 10.78 -5.80
C LYS A 13 -4.87 9.55 -5.42
N GLY A 14 -4.19 9.59 -4.27
CA GLY A 14 -3.40 8.47 -3.76
C GLY A 14 -4.26 7.25 -3.45
N GLN A 15 -5.43 7.44 -2.83
CA GLN A 15 -6.39 6.37 -2.56
C GLN A 15 -6.95 5.75 -3.85
N GLU A 16 -7.28 6.57 -4.84
CA GLU A 16 -7.75 6.09 -6.14
C GLU A 16 -6.65 5.29 -6.86
N PHE A 17 -5.41 5.76 -6.81
CA PHE A 17 -4.26 5.04 -7.36
C PHE A 17 -4.05 3.69 -6.64
N ALA A 18 -4.11 3.69 -5.31
CA ALA A 18 -3.99 2.48 -4.49
C ALA A 18 -5.03 1.42 -4.83
N LYS A 19 -6.28 1.83 -5.13
CA LYS A 19 -7.37 0.92 -5.48
C LYS A 19 -7.32 0.44 -6.92
N LYS A 20 -6.96 1.31 -7.87
CA LYS A 20 -7.11 1.04 -9.31
C LYS A 20 -5.83 0.58 -9.99
N VAL A 21 -4.67 1.00 -9.49
CA VAL A 21 -3.38 0.76 -10.17
C VAL A 21 -2.52 -0.24 -9.42
N ILE A 22 -2.42 -0.15 -8.10
CA ILE A 22 -1.55 -1.07 -7.35
C ILE A 22 -1.93 -2.55 -7.58
N PRO A 23 -3.22 -2.97 -7.52
CA PRO A 23 -3.57 -4.38 -7.68
C PRO A 23 -3.16 -4.98 -9.03
N SER A 24 -3.13 -4.20 -10.10
CA SER A 24 -2.70 -4.68 -11.42
C SER A 24 -1.18 -4.82 -11.55
N CYS A 25 -0.44 -4.27 -10.59
CA CYS A 25 1.02 -4.30 -10.54
C CYS A 25 1.56 -5.35 -9.53
N ILE A 26 0.69 -5.95 -8.70
CA ILE A 26 1.09 -6.97 -7.73
C ILE A 26 1.30 -8.30 -8.45
N ARG A 27 2.45 -8.94 -8.18
CA ARG A 27 2.68 -10.33 -8.59
C ARG A 27 1.89 -11.26 -7.69
N GLU A 28 1.13 -12.17 -8.28
CA GLU A 28 0.26 -13.11 -7.55
C GLU A 28 1.03 -13.89 -6.48
N ASN A 29 2.22 -14.42 -6.83
CA ASN A 29 3.05 -15.17 -5.89
C ASN A 29 3.51 -14.36 -4.66
N ALA A 30 3.68 -13.05 -4.80
CA ALA A 30 4.03 -12.17 -3.70
C ALA A 30 2.83 -11.97 -2.76
N LEU A 31 1.63 -11.79 -3.32
CA LEU A 31 0.40 -11.68 -2.55
C LEU A 31 0.10 -12.97 -1.77
N GLU A 32 0.24 -14.12 -2.42
CA GLU A 32 0.09 -15.43 -1.77
C GLU A 32 1.05 -15.59 -0.58
N ARG A 33 2.31 -15.18 -0.76
CA ARG A 33 3.32 -15.27 0.31
C ARG A 33 2.97 -14.36 1.49
N ILE A 34 2.51 -13.14 1.22
CA ILE A 34 2.04 -12.21 2.26
C ILE A 34 0.90 -12.85 3.07
N ILE A 35 -0.11 -13.38 2.38
CA ILE A 35 -1.27 -14.02 3.03
C ILE A 35 -0.82 -15.24 3.85
N TRP A 36 0.08 -16.06 3.31
CA TRP A 36 0.62 -17.22 4.01
C TRP A 36 1.31 -16.84 5.32
N HIS A 37 2.18 -15.83 5.31
CA HIS A 37 2.84 -15.33 6.53
C HIS A 37 1.82 -14.82 7.56
N LYS A 38 0.81 -14.06 7.11
CA LYS A 38 -0.26 -13.59 8.01
C LYS A 38 -1.02 -14.73 8.67
N GLN A 39 -1.27 -15.83 7.95
CA GLN A 39 -1.95 -17.01 8.49
C GLN A 39 -1.11 -17.77 9.54
N GLN A 40 0.22 -17.67 9.47
CA GLN A 40 1.11 -18.24 10.49
C GLN A 40 1.19 -17.38 11.76
N GLY A 41 0.65 -16.16 11.73
CA GLY A 41 0.77 -15.19 12.81
C GLY A 41 2.03 -14.31 12.71
N ASP A 42 2.73 -14.34 11.57
CA ASP A 42 3.90 -13.48 11.35
C ASP A 42 3.46 -12.01 11.14
N GLN A 43 4.26 -11.07 11.63
CA GLN A 43 4.13 -9.66 11.27
C GLN A 43 4.74 -9.43 9.88
N VAL A 44 3.96 -8.84 8.98
CA VAL A 44 4.41 -8.50 7.62
C VAL A 44 4.42 -6.98 7.47
N VAL A 45 5.59 -6.44 7.11
CA VAL A 45 5.81 -5.00 6.95
C VAL A 45 6.32 -4.69 5.55
N VAL A 46 5.78 -3.64 4.92
CA VAL A 46 6.24 -3.13 3.62
C VAL A 46 7.26 -2.02 3.84
N VAL A 47 8.46 -2.19 3.30
CA VAL A 47 9.52 -1.16 3.32
C VAL A 47 9.64 -0.52 1.95
N SER A 48 9.46 0.80 1.86
CA SER A 48 9.49 1.46 0.54
C SER A 48 9.97 2.90 0.56
N ALA A 49 10.70 3.30 -0.49
CA ALA A 49 11.02 4.70 -0.78
C ALA A 49 9.92 5.44 -1.57
N SER A 50 8.79 4.78 -1.81
CA SER A 50 7.63 5.30 -2.54
C SER A 50 6.82 6.33 -1.74
N LEU A 51 5.88 7.01 -2.41
CA LEU A 51 5.02 8.00 -1.76
C LEU A 51 4.03 7.32 -0.81
N SER A 52 4.08 7.68 0.46
CA SER A 52 3.21 7.11 1.49
C SER A 52 1.71 7.35 1.22
N VAL A 53 1.35 8.47 0.55
CA VAL A 53 -0.05 8.85 0.24
C VAL A 53 -0.87 7.79 -0.50
N TYR A 54 -0.25 6.96 -1.34
CA TYR A 54 -0.92 5.81 -1.95
C TYR A 54 -0.55 4.49 -1.27
N LEU A 55 0.68 4.36 -0.76
CA LEU A 55 1.18 3.10 -0.26
C LEU A 55 0.51 2.71 1.07
N GLU A 56 0.30 3.67 1.97
CA GLU A 56 -0.41 3.46 3.24
C GLU A 56 -1.84 2.94 3.00
N SER A 57 -2.53 3.51 2.00
CA SER A 57 -3.89 3.10 1.66
C SER A 57 -3.96 1.66 1.16
N TRP A 58 -2.99 1.24 0.36
CA TRP A 58 -2.90 -0.14 -0.11
C TRP A 58 -2.51 -1.11 1.01
N CYS A 59 -1.48 -0.78 1.80
CA CYS A 59 -1.05 -1.61 2.94
C CYS A 59 -2.17 -1.82 3.95
N LYS A 60 -2.91 -0.74 4.27
CA LYS A 60 -4.09 -0.80 5.15
C LYS A 60 -5.20 -1.71 4.62
N SER A 61 -5.37 -1.80 3.31
CA SER A 61 -6.38 -2.71 2.71
C SER A 61 -6.06 -4.19 2.92
N LEU A 62 -4.79 -4.52 3.13
CA LEU A 62 -4.30 -5.87 3.44
C LEU A 62 -3.93 -6.02 4.92
N ASP A 63 -4.17 -4.99 5.74
CA ASP A 63 -3.80 -4.95 7.15
C ASP A 63 -2.30 -5.24 7.34
N LEU A 64 -1.49 -4.46 6.62
CA LEU A 64 -0.03 -4.48 6.65
C LEU A 64 0.50 -3.16 7.21
N ASP A 65 1.57 -3.24 7.99
CA ASP A 65 2.36 -2.08 8.38
C ASP A 65 3.23 -1.60 7.21
N VAL A 66 3.54 -0.31 7.19
CA VAL A 66 4.45 0.29 6.22
C VAL A 66 5.46 1.19 6.94
N ILE A 67 6.73 1.08 6.55
CA ILE A 67 7.84 1.87 7.08
C ILE A 67 8.72 2.47 5.99
#